data_AF-A0A9D6E4N1-F1
#
_entry.id   AF-A0A9D6E4N1-F1
#
_cell.length_a   1.000
_cell.length_b   1.000
_cell.length_c   1.000
_cell.angle_alpha   90.00
_cell.angle_beta   90.00
_cell.angle_gamma   90.00
#
_symmetry.space_group_name_H-M   'P 1'
#
loop_
_entity.id
_entity.type
_entity.pdbx_description
1 polymer ?
#
loop_
_entity_poly.entity_id
_entity_poly.type
_entity_poly.pdbx_seq_one_letter_code
_entity_poly.pdbx_strand_id
1 'polypeptide(L)'
;MALRNAFENLATDESLKLVHSSQVNGNQKTRVVPAISGGLSVYRNINLGSAGLGIKKSPGQIYGWFLFNTSSATRYVKLYNKSSTPIVGLDKPFMTIPLPAGGGANVNFTSGIYFSGGIGIGATTGVSDGNTGAPAANEVIVNIIYY
;
A
#
# COMPACT_ATOMS: atom_id res chain seq x y z
N MET A 1 -37.11 -45.91 0.34
CA MET A 1 -37.05 -45.67 -1.13
C MET A 1 -36.85 -44.19 -1.46
N ALA A 2 -37.57 -43.24 -0.84
CA ALA A 2 -37.44 -41.80 -1.14
C ALA A 2 -36.02 -41.21 -0.95
N LEU A 3 -35.26 -41.68 0.05
CA LEU A 3 -33.91 -41.18 0.31
C LEU A 3 -32.92 -41.54 -0.82
N ARG A 4 -33.07 -42.71 -1.45
CA ARG A 4 -32.17 -43.17 -2.53
C ARG A 4 -32.34 -42.32 -3.79
N ASN A 5 -33.58 -41.98 -4.13
CA ASN A 5 -33.91 -41.12 -5.26
C ASN A 5 -33.45 -39.68 -5.06
N ALA A 6 -33.44 -39.17 -3.82
CA ALA A 6 -32.95 -37.83 -3.51
C ALA A 6 -31.44 -37.69 -3.73
N PHE A 7 -30.66 -38.73 -3.39
CA PHE A 7 -29.22 -38.73 -3.63
C PHE A 7 -28.86 -38.96 -5.11
N GLU A 8 -29.62 -39.78 -5.84
CA GLU A 8 -29.44 -39.96 -7.28
C GLU A 8 -29.68 -38.66 -8.05
N ASN A 9 -30.70 -37.87 -7.66
CA ASN A 9 -31.02 -36.59 -8.31
C ASN A 9 -29.99 -35.49 -8.00
N LEU A 10 -29.29 -35.59 -6.86
CA LEU A 10 -28.19 -34.70 -6.48
C LEU A 10 -26.96 -34.91 -7.39
N ALA A 11 -26.70 -36.14 -7.81
CA ALA A 11 -25.57 -36.46 -8.69
C ALA A 11 -25.76 -35.96 -10.13
N THR A 12 -27.00 -35.73 -10.56
CA THR A 12 -27.36 -35.26 -11.90
C THR A 12 -27.52 -33.75 -12.01
N ASP A 13 -27.44 -33.02 -10.89
CA ASP A 13 -27.60 -31.56 -10.86
C ASP A 13 -26.37 -30.84 -11.47
N GLU A 14 -26.59 -30.10 -12.56
CA GLU A 14 -25.59 -29.26 -13.23
C GLU A 14 -25.02 -28.16 -12.30
N SER A 15 -25.78 -27.75 -11.28
CA SER A 15 -25.31 -26.77 -10.28
C SER A 15 -24.15 -27.30 -9.44
N LEU A 16 -24.09 -28.62 -9.20
CA LEU A 16 -22.97 -29.31 -8.54
C LEU A 16 -21.77 -29.51 -9.47
N LYS A 17 -21.99 -29.63 -10.79
CA LYS A 17 -20.90 -29.72 -11.79
C LYS A 17 -20.13 -28.41 -11.94
N LEU A 18 -20.79 -27.26 -11.83
CA LEU A 18 -20.15 -25.94 -11.84
C LEU A 18 -19.27 -25.67 -10.61
N VAL A 19 -19.44 -26.44 -9.53
CA VAL A 19 -18.61 -26.32 -8.33
C VAL A 19 -17.22 -26.96 -8.50
N HIS A 20 -16.96 -27.74 -9.56
CA HIS A 20 -15.67 -28.41 -9.75
C HIS A 20 -15.00 -28.15 -11.12
N SER A 21 -14.29 -27.03 -11.19
CA SER A 21 -12.94 -27.03 -11.78
C SER A 21 -11.92 -26.26 -10.93
N SER A 22 -12.38 -25.49 -9.94
CA SER A 22 -11.55 -24.64 -9.09
C SER A 22 -11.79 -24.80 -7.59
N GLN A 23 -12.83 -25.50 -7.14
CA GLN A 23 -13.06 -25.82 -5.73
C GLN A 23 -13.08 -27.33 -5.56
N VAL A 24 -12.28 -27.88 -4.65
CA VAL A 24 -12.48 -29.24 -4.13
C VAL A 24 -12.65 -29.11 -2.64
N ASN A 25 -13.80 -29.53 -2.12
CA ASN A 25 -14.05 -29.66 -0.68
C ASN A 25 -13.94 -28.35 0.12
N GLY A 26 -14.48 -27.24 -0.41
CA GLY A 26 -14.49 -25.93 0.26
C GLY A 26 -13.20 -25.11 0.11
N ASN A 27 -12.19 -25.65 -0.57
CA ASN A 27 -10.94 -24.95 -0.83
C ASN A 27 -10.82 -24.61 -2.33
N GLN A 28 -10.61 -23.32 -2.62
CA GLN A 28 -10.36 -22.85 -3.97
C GLN A 28 -8.91 -23.12 -4.34
N LYS A 29 -8.65 -23.90 -5.38
CA LYS A 29 -7.37 -23.85 -6.10
C LYS A 29 -7.33 -22.55 -6.91
N THR A 30 -6.96 -21.45 -6.27
CA THR A 30 -6.60 -20.22 -6.98
C THR A 30 -5.16 -20.35 -7.48
N ARG A 31 -4.98 -20.21 -8.80
CA ARG A 31 -3.65 -20.06 -9.39
C ARG A 31 -3.39 -18.58 -9.59
N VAL A 32 -2.35 -18.05 -8.96
CA VAL A 32 -1.86 -16.71 -9.27
C VAL A 32 -1.26 -16.77 -10.67
N VAL A 33 -1.93 -16.12 -11.62
CA VAL A 33 -1.42 -15.93 -12.98
C VAL A 33 -1.04 -14.45 -13.11
N PRO A 34 0.14 -14.11 -13.65
CA PRO A 34 0.47 -12.72 -13.94
C PRO A 34 -0.62 -12.08 -14.80
N ALA A 35 -1.09 -10.90 -14.39
CA ALA A 35 -2.07 -10.12 -15.12
C ALA A 35 -1.52 -8.73 -15.40
N ILE A 36 -1.87 -8.18 -16.56
CA ILE A 36 -1.49 -6.81 -16.96
C ILE A 36 -2.51 -5.75 -16.50
N SER A 37 -3.56 -6.17 -15.79
CA SER A 37 -4.62 -5.31 -15.26
C SER A 37 -5.03 -5.78 -13.86
N GLY A 38 -5.56 -4.86 -13.04
CA GLY A 38 -5.99 -5.13 -11.66
C GLY A 38 -4.86 -5.15 -10.62
N GLY A 39 -3.66 -4.68 -10.97
CA GLY A 39 -2.52 -4.56 -10.06
C GLY A 39 -2.52 -3.27 -9.22
N LEU A 40 -1.60 -3.20 -8.26
CA LEU A 40 -1.35 -1.99 -7.46
C LEU A 40 -0.62 -0.91 -8.28
N SER A 41 -0.86 0.35 -7.92
CA SER A 41 -0.16 1.51 -8.47
C SER A 41 1.15 1.77 -7.72
N VAL A 42 2.09 2.47 -8.37
CA VAL A 42 3.37 2.87 -7.79
C VAL A 42 3.55 4.38 -7.89
N TYR A 43 3.83 5.02 -6.76
CA TYR A 43 4.30 6.40 -6.71
C TYR A 43 5.81 6.41 -6.50
N ARG A 44 6.54 7.21 -7.28
CA ARG A 44 8.00 7.28 -7.27
C ARG A 44 8.51 8.72 -7.23
N ASN A 45 9.31 9.07 -6.21
CA ASN A 45 10.08 10.32 -6.14
C ASN A 45 11.54 10.05 -5.70
N ILE A 46 12.56 10.64 -6.33
CA ILE A 46 13.98 10.57 -5.87
C ILE A 46 14.37 11.73 -4.98
N ASN A 47 13.57 12.79 -4.97
CA ASN A 47 13.86 14.05 -4.35
C ASN A 47 12.69 14.49 -3.46
N LEU A 48 12.27 13.61 -2.55
CA LEU A 48 11.19 13.93 -1.64
C LEU A 48 11.67 14.98 -0.62
N GLY A 49 10.94 16.10 -0.55
CA GLY A 49 11.26 17.22 0.33
C GLY A 49 10.09 17.66 1.21
N SER A 50 10.19 18.86 1.79
CA SER A 50 9.15 19.43 2.66
C SER A 50 8.03 20.15 1.90
N ALA A 51 8.13 20.29 0.57
CA ALA A 51 7.05 20.78 -0.29
C ALA A 51 6.03 19.65 -0.55
N GLY A 52 5.35 19.19 0.51
CA GLY A 52 4.50 17.99 0.54
C GLY A 52 3.72 17.69 -0.75
N LEU A 53 3.53 16.41 -1.04
CA LEU A 53 3.00 15.92 -2.32
C LEU A 53 1.80 15.01 -2.09
N GLY A 54 0.82 15.07 -3.00
CA GLY A 54 -0.30 14.14 -3.03
C GLY A 54 0.02 12.91 -3.90
N ILE A 55 -0.11 11.71 -3.34
CA ILE A 55 -0.02 10.43 -4.05
C ILE A 55 -1.40 10.05 -4.62
N LYS A 56 -2.44 10.20 -3.81
CA LYS A 56 -3.84 9.88 -4.18
C LYS A 56 -4.79 10.85 -3.48
N LYS A 57 -5.73 11.45 -4.21
CA LYS A 57 -6.69 12.44 -3.67
C LYS A 57 -7.94 11.84 -3.02
N SER A 58 -8.16 10.55 -3.21
CA SER A 58 -9.34 9.82 -2.72
C SER A 58 -8.91 8.71 -1.74
N PRO A 59 -9.84 8.13 -0.96
CA PRO A 59 -9.52 7.07 -0.04
C PRO A 59 -8.78 5.93 -0.74
N GLY A 60 -7.79 5.35 -0.07
CA GLY A 60 -6.91 4.35 -0.67
C GLY A 60 -6.13 3.57 0.38
N GLN A 61 -5.28 2.68 -0.08
CA GLN A 61 -4.47 1.83 0.80
C GLN A 61 -3.02 1.78 0.35
N ILE A 62 -2.09 1.83 1.30
CA ILE A 62 -0.67 1.56 1.05
C ILE A 62 -0.38 0.10 1.39
N TYR A 63 0.14 -0.65 0.44
CA TYR A 63 0.50 -2.07 0.58
C TYR A 63 1.99 -2.27 0.82
N GLY A 64 2.79 -1.21 0.77
CA GLY A 64 4.21 -1.28 1.08
C GLY A 64 4.97 -0.09 0.53
N TRP A 65 6.25 -0.08 0.84
CA TRP A 65 7.16 0.95 0.38
C TRP A 65 8.59 0.45 0.31
N PHE A 66 9.37 1.10 -0.56
CA PHE A 66 10.82 1.03 -0.58
C PHE A 66 11.38 2.44 -0.51
N LEU A 67 12.05 2.75 0.61
CA LEU A 67 12.54 4.07 0.94
C LEU A 67 14.04 3.99 1.20
N PHE A 68 14.80 5.00 0.74
CA PHE A 68 16.23 5.08 0.99
C PHE A 68 16.65 6.51 1.26
N ASN A 69 17.59 6.66 2.19
CA ASN A 69 18.23 7.92 2.56
C ASN A 69 19.72 7.88 2.23
N THR A 70 20.19 8.71 1.31
CA THR A 70 21.60 8.80 0.93
C THR A 70 22.40 9.73 1.84
N SER A 71 21.75 10.48 2.72
CA SER A 71 22.40 11.41 3.66
C SER A 71 23.22 10.67 4.72
N SER A 72 24.25 11.34 5.24
CA SER A 72 25.02 10.95 6.43
C SER A 72 24.30 11.16 7.76
N ALA A 73 23.08 11.70 7.74
CA ALA A 73 22.19 11.88 8.88
C ALA A 73 20.79 11.34 8.56
N THR A 74 20.06 10.95 9.61
CA THR A 74 18.68 10.46 9.51
C THR A 74 17.78 11.45 8.77
N ARG A 75 16.85 10.91 8.00
CA ARG A 75 15.73 11.65 7.38
C ARG A 75 14.42 11.00 7.80
N TYR A 76 13.33 11.76 7.72
CA TYR A 76 12.03 11.29 8.14
C TYR A 76 11.03 11.46 7.01
N VAL A 77 10.46 10.34 6.55
CA VAL A 77 9.34 10.36 5.61
C VAL A 77 8.05 10.44 6.42
N LYS A 78 7.21 11.41 6.09
CA LYS A 78 5.92 11.66 6.74
C LYS A 78 4.81 11.34 5.76
N LEU A 79 3.91 10.43 6.14
CA LEU A 79 2.71 10.08 5.37
C LEU A 79 1.49 10.77 5.99
N TYR A 80 0.59 11.26 5.14
CA TYR A 80 -0.57 12.07 5.54
C TYR A 80 -1.84 11.43 5.03
N ASN A 81 -2.87 11.40 5.89
CA ASN A 81 -4.21 10.95 5.52
C ASN A 81 -5.08 12.17 5.17
N LYS A 82 -4.95 12.66 3.93
CA LYS A 82 -5.56 13.92 3.46
C LYS A 82 -5.81 13.87 1.95
N SER A 83 -6.94 14.41 1.50
CA SER A 83 -7.32 14.48 0.09
C SER A 83 -6.59 15.59 -0.67
N SER A 84 -6.27 16.69 0.01
CA SER A 84 -5.48 17.80 -0.52
C SER A 84 -3.99 17.61 -0.19
N THR A 85 -3.14 18.34 -0.93
CA THR A 85 -1.70 18.34 -0.73
C THR A 85 -1.35 18.71 0.73
N PRO A 86 -0.55 17.90 1.44
CA PRO A 86 -0.18 18.19 2.81
C PRO A 86 0.82 19.35 2.90
N ILE A 87 0.72 20.13 3.97
CA ILE A 87 1.66 21.18 4.35
C ILE A 87 2.56 20.62 5.46
N VAL A 88 3.80 20.27 5.11
CA VAL A 88 4.79 19.73 6.05
C VAL A 88 5.12 20.78 7.12
N GLY A 89 5.19 20.37 8.38
CA GLY A 89 5.40 21.27 9.52
C GLY A 89 4.12 21.88 10.09
N LEU A 90 2.96 21.71 9.43
CA LEU A 90 1.66 22.17 9.92
C LEU A 90 0.65 21.03 10.04
N ASP A 91 0.48 20.25 8.97
CA ASP A 91 -0.41 19.09 9.00
C ASP A 91 0.18 17.98 9.88
N LYS A 92 -0.68 17.30 10.63
CA LYS A 92 -0.29 16.15 11.46
C LYS A 92 0.01 14.93 10.57
N PRO A 93 1.23 14.35 10.63
CA PRO A 93 1.51 13.10 9.95
C PRO A 93 0.66 11.96 10.51
N PHE A 94 0.14 11.10 9.64
CA PHE A 94 -0.46 9.83 10.01
C PHE A 94 0.61 8.80 10.39
N MET A 95 1.74 8.80 9.69
CA MET A 95 2.92 8.01 10.03
C MET A 95 4.19 8.83 9.81
N THR A 96 5.18 8.66 10.69
CA THR A 96 6.54 9.18 10.54
C THR A 96 7.51 8.01 10.52
N ILE A 97 8.23 7.84 9.41
CA ILE A 97 9.12 6.71 9.14
C ILE A 97 10.56 7.22 9.16
N PRO A 98 11.40 6.82 10.14
CA PRO A 98 12.80 7.18 10.17
C PRO A 98 13.58 6.38 9.12
N LEU A 99 14.41 7.08 8.35
CA LEU A 99 15.39 6.49 7.44
C LEU A 99 16.79 6.76 8.00
N PRO A 100 17.52 5.72 8.45
CA PRO A 100 18.86 5.89 9.00
C PRO A 100 19.83 6.50 7.98
N ALA A 101 20.96 7.02 8.45
CA ALA A 101 22.02 7.51 7.58
C ALA A 101 22.49 6.42 6.61
N GLY A 102 22.54 6.70 5.30
CA GLY A 102 22.92 5.74 4.28
C GLY A 102 22.03 4.49 4.21
N GLY A 103 20.80 4.54 4.74
CA GLY A 103 19.95 3.37 4.92
C GLY A 103 18.50 3.59 4.52
N GLY A 104 17.75 2.49 4.49
CA GLY A 104 16.37 2.47 4.02
C GLY A 104 15.40 1.86 5.02
N ALA A 105 14.11 2.03 4.72
CA ALA A 105 13.01 1.37 5.40
C ALA A 105 12.11 0.77 4.34
N ASN A 106 11.99 -0.56 4.31
CA ASN A 106 11.31 -1.30 3.26
C ASN A 106 10.36 -2.31 3.89
N VAL A 107 9.11 -2.33 3.46
CA VAL A 107 8.10 -3.25 4.00
C VAL A 107 7.04 -3.53 2.96
N ASN A 108 6.41 -4.70 3.09
CA ASN A 108 5.21 -5.08 2.35
C ASN A 108 4.15 -5.58 3.33
N PHE A 109 2.90 -5.28 3.05
CA PHE A 109 1.73 -5.71 3.81
C PHE A 109 0.79 -6.52 2.93
N THR A 110 0.35 -7.67 3.45
CA THR A 110 -0.72 -8.45 2.83
C THR A 110 -2.04 -7.68 2.86
N SER A 111 -2.33 -7.01 3.97
CA SER A 111 -3.51 -6.18 4.18
C SER A 111 -3.06 -4.73 4.30
N GLY A 112 -3.23 -3.96 3.24
CA GLY A 112 -2.71 -2.59 3.16
C GLY A 112 -3.24 -1.66 4.26
N ILE A 113 -2.47 -0.62 4.57
CA ILE A 113 -2.81 0.40 5.55
C ILE A 113 -3.82 1.36 4.92
N TYR A 114 -4.98 1.53 5.56
CA TYR A 114 -6.07 2.36 5.05
C TYR A 114 -5.88 3.85 5.33
N PHE A 115 -6.04 4.67 4.29
CA PHE A 115 -6.05 6.12 4.31
C PHE A 115 -7.44 6.59 3.86
N SER A 116 -8.22 7.11 4.81
CA SER A 116 -9.63 7.46 4.61
C SER A 116 -9.90 8.74 3.82
N GLY A 117 -8.96 9.68 3.74
CA GLY A 117 -9.11 10.95 3.02
C GLY A 117 -8.33 10.99 1.71
N GLY A 118 -7.21 10.28 1.65
CA GLY A 118 -6.24 10.36 0.56
C GLY A 118 -4.85 10.08 1.09
N ILE A 119 -3.89 9.94 0.18
CA ILE A 119 -2.50 9.62 0.51
C ILE A 119 -1.66 10.83 0.15
N GLY A 120 -1.08 11.47 1.16
CA GLY A 120 -0.06 12.51 1.03
C GLY A 120 1.29 12.05 1.58
N ILE A 121 2.37 12.69 1.14
CA ILE A 121 3.73 12.37 1.54
C ILE A 121 4.60 13.63 1.62
N GLY A 122 5.55 13.66 2.54
CA GLY A 122 6.61 14.67 2.62
C GLY A 122 7.83 14.09 3.31
N ALA A 123 8.94 14.83 3.32
CA ALA A 123 10.13 14.45 4.07
C ALA A 123 10.76 15.64 4.80
N THR A 124 11.37 15.34 5.94
CA THR A 124 12.01 16.33 6.81
C THR A 124 13.38 15.86 7.31
N THR A 125 14.23 16.81 7.67
CA THR A 125 15.51 16.53 8.34
C THR A 125 15.34 16.23 9.83
N GLY A 126 14.30 16.78 10.47
CA GLY A 126 13.98 16.54 11.87
C GLY A 126 12.73 15.68 12.08
N VAL A 127 12.68 14.97 13.22
CA VAL A 127 11.56 14.08 13.58
C VAL A 127 10.27 14.83 13.92
N SER A 128 10.39 16.02 14.54
CA SER A 128 9.27 16.81 15.04
C SER A 128 8.21 17.05 13.95
N ASP A 129 6.94 16.98 14.31
CA ASP A 129 5.83 17.23 13.38
C ASP A 129 5.82 18.66 12.85
N GLY A 130 6.30 19.61 13.66
CA GLY A 130 6.50 21.00 13.26
C GLY A 130 7.77 21.26 12.45
N ASN A 131 8.59 20.25 12.15
CA ASN A 131 9.81 20.45 11.38
C ASN A 131 9.49 20.74 9.91
N THR A 132 10.08 21.79 9.37
CA THR A 132 9.96 22.20 7.96
C THR A 132 11.27 22.04 7.19
N GLY A 133 12.33 21.57 7.85
CA GLY A 133 13.67 21.42 7.27
C GLY A 133 13.65 20.43 6.10
N ALA A 134 13.93 20.92 4.90
CA ALA A 134 13.95 20.11 3.69
C ALA A 134 15.23 19.25 3.63
N PRO A 135 15.12 17.94 3.34
CA PRO A 135 16.25 17.16 2.83
C PRO A 135 16.88 17.84 1.61
N ALA A 136 18.17 17.64 1.42
CA ALA A 136 18.87 18.11 0.22
C ALA A 136 18.46 17.30 -1.02
N ALA A 137 18.92 17.78 -2.18
CA ALA A 137 18.58 17.17 -3.46
C ALA A 137 18.96 15.69 -3.50
N ASN A 138 18.03 14.85 -3.92
CA ASN A 138 18.18 13.40 -4.11
C ASN A 138 18.50 12.60 -2.84
N GLU A 139 18.34 13.18 -1.65
CA GLU A 139 18.61 12.46 -0.39
C GLU A 139 17.58 11.39 -0.09
N VAL A 140 16.30 11.68 -0.31
CA VAL A 140 15.17 10.82 0.08
C VAL A 140 14.50 10.26 -1.16
N ILE A 141 14.80 8.99 -1.43
CA ILE A 141 14.30 8.22 -2.56
C ILE A 141 13.15 7.34 -2.07
N VAL A 142 11.99 7.42 -2.73
CA VAL A 142 10.77 6.74 -2.30
C VAL A 142 10.06 6.05 -3.46
N ASN A 143 9.60 4.83 -3.17
CA ASN A 143 8.62 4.11 -3.96
C ASN A 143 7.49 3.67 -3.01
N ILE A 144 6.25 4.08 -3.28
CA ILE A 144 5.07 3.70 -2.51
C ILE A 144 4.18 2.82 -3.39
N ILE A 145 3.78 1.67 -2.86
CA ILE A 145 2.87 0.73 -3.53
C ILE A 145 1.47 0.93 -2.96
N TYR A 146 0.51 1.30 -3.79
CA TYR A 146 -0.81 1.73 -3.31
C TYR A 146 -1.97 1.33 -4.24
N TYR A 147 -3.20 1.41 -3.70
CA TYR A 147 -4.45 1.33 -4.43
C TYR A 147 -5.22 2.65 -4.34
#